data_AF-A0A2E5VAB3-F1
#
_entry.id   AF-A0A2E5VAB3-F1
#
_cell.length_a   1.000
_cell.length_b   1.000
_cell.length_c   1.000
_cell.angle_alpha   90.00
_cell.angle_beta   90.00
_cell.angle_gamma   90.00
#
_symmetry.space_group_name_H-M   'P 1'
#
loop_
_entity.id
_entity.type
_entity.pdbx_description
1 polymer ?
#
loop_
_entity_poly.entity_id
_entity_poly.type
_entity_poly.pdbx_seq_one_letter_code
_entity_poly.pdbx_strand_id
1 'polypeptide(L)' 'MSSGNMNSNIERFEKMWDGITPNGVNRTKAQKFRQYILEHVRQTGRPMNKENALKYWTGQLQKEIKESEML' A
#
# COMPACT_ATOMS: atom_id res chain seq x y z
N MET A 1 1.98 14.19 -19.20
CA MET A 1 2.91 14.18 -18.04
C MET A 1 2.10 13.65 -16.85
N SER A 2 2.34 12.53 -16.19
CA SER A 2 3.54 11.67 -16.10
C SER A 2 3.13 10.26 -15.64
N SER A 3 3.23 9.26 -16.53
CA SER A 3 3.09 7.83 -16.17
C SER A 3 4.21 7.34 -15.24
N GLY A 4 5.31 8.10 -15.14
CA GLY A 4 6.45 7.80 -14.26
C GLY A 4 6.17 7.92 -12.75
N ASN A 5 5.10 8.61 -12.34
CA ASN A 5 4.80 8.81 -10.92
C ASN A 5 4.17 7.57 -10.26
N MET A 6 3.23 6.89 -10.95
CA MET A 6 2.60 5.67 -10.40
C MET A 6 3.59 4.51 -10.27
N ASN A 7 4.41 4.26 -11.28
CA ASN A 7 5.41 3.18 -11.23
C ASN A 7 6.41 3.39 -10.10
N SER A 8 6.88 4.63 -9.89
CA SER A 8 7.75 4.99 -8.76
C SER A 8 7.06 4.77 -7.40
N ASN A 9 5.75 5.04 -7.31
CA ASN A 9 5.00 4.85 -6.08
C ASN A 9 4.79 3.36 -5.74
N ILE A 10 4.53 2.52 -6.75
CA ILE A 10 4.42 1.06 -6.60
C ILE A 10 5.79 0.49 -6.20
N GLU A 11 6.87 0.90 -6.86
CA GLU A 11 8.22 0.43 -6.53
C GLU A 11 8.60 0.78 -5.08
N ARG A 12 8.22 1.97 -4.61
CA ARG A 12 8.44 2.38 -3.23
C ARG A 12 7.64 1.52 -2.24
N PHE A 13 6.40 1.17 -2.57
CA PHE A 13 5.61 0.24 -1.78
C PHE A 13 6.29 -1.12 -1.68
N GLU A 14 6.70 -1.71 -2.81
CA GLU A 14 7.34 -3.02 -2.86
C GLU A 14 8.62 -3.05 -2.02
N LYS A 15 9.48 -2.02 -2.16
CA LYS A 15 10.69 -1.87 -1.34
C LYS A 15 10.37 -1.81 0.15
N MET A 16 9.34 -1.05 0.57
CA MET A 16 8.97 -0.98 1.98
C MET A 16 8.30 -2.26 2.49
N TRP A 17 7.49 -2.92 1.65
CA TRP A 17 6.84 -4.18 1.96
C TRP A 17 7.86 -5.29 2.23
N ASP A 18 8.94 -5.34 1.46
CA ASP A 18 10.03 -6.31 1.62
C ASP A 18 11.14 -5.84 2.56
N GLY A 19 11.10 -4.57 2.98
CA GLY A 19 12.10 -3.98 3.87
C GLY A 19 13.45 -3.74 3.20
N ILE A 20 13.48 -3.54 1.89
CA ILE A 20 14.68 -3.26 1.13
C ILE A 20 15.18 -1.86 1.46
N THR A 21 16.42 -1.77 1.91
CA THR A 21 17.13 -0.52 2.19
C THR A 21 18.48 -0.52 1.46
N PRO A 22 19.15 0.64 1.31
CA PRO A 22 20.50 0.67 0.74
C PRO A 22 21.52 -0.22 1.46
N ASN A 23 21.31 -0.45 2.76
CA ASN A 23 22.18 -1.26 3.62
C ASN A 23 21.72 -2.73 3.74
N GLY A 24 20.80 -3.18 2.88
CA GLY A 24 20.25 -4.53 2.89
C GLY A 24 18.81 -4.61 3.40
N VAL A 25 18.39 -5.79 3.84
CA VAL A 25 16.99 -6.09 4.21
C VAL A 25 16.74 -5.85 5.71
N ASN A 26 15.80 -4.97 6.04
CA ASN A 26 15.37 -4.71 7.41
C ASN A 26 13.97 -5.28 7.66
N ARG A 27 13.91 -6.50 8.20
CA ARG A 27 12.67 -7.23 8.47
C ARG A 27 11.77 -6.52 9.49
N THR A 28 12.35 -5.89 10.51
CA THR A 28 11.59 -5.16 11.53
C THR A 28 10.88 -3.96 10.92
N LYS A 29 11.53 -3.22 10.01
CA LYS A 29 10.93 -2.10 9.29
C LYS A 29 9.83 -2.56 8.35
N ALA A 30 10.04 -3.68 7.64
CA ALA A 30 9.01 -4.31 6.82
C ALA A 30 7.77 -4.69 7.64
N GLN A 31 7.95 -5.34 8.79
CA GLN A 31 6.85 -5.73 9.67
C GLN A 31 6.06 -4.53 10.18
N LYS A 32 6.73 -3.48 10.65
CA LYS A 32 6.08 -2.23 11.08
C LYS A 32 5.30 -1.57 9.94
N PHE A 33 5.87 -1.54 8.73
CA PHE A 33 5.18 -1.01 7.56
C PHE A 33 3.93 -1.82 7.20
N ARG A 34 4.04 -3.16 7.17
CA ARG A 34 2.89 -4.06 6.93
C ARG A 34 1.80 -3.85 7.97
N GLN A 35 2.16 -3.77 9.26
CA GLN A 35 1.20 -3.52 10.34
C GLN A 35 0.47 -2.19 10.14
N TYR A 36 1.22 -1.10 9.90
CA TYR A 36 0.65 0.23 9.67
C TYR A 36 -0.35 0.23 8.50
N ILE A 37 0.05 -0.30 7.34
CA ILE A 37 -0.79 -0.20 6.16
C ILE A 37 -1.97 -1.16 6.20
N LEU A 38 -1.80 -2.36 6.77
CA LEU A 38 -2.90 -3.30 6.95
C LEU A 38 -3.92 -2.81 7.99
N GLU A 39 -3.50 -2.06 9.00
CA GLU A 39 -4.43 -1.43 9.94
C GLU A 39 -5.32 -0.40 9.24
N HIS A 40 -4.76 0.37 8.30
CA HIS A 40 -5.57 1.25 7.47
C HIS A 40 -6.51 0.48 6.53
N VAL A 41 -6.07 -0.63 5.94
CA VAL A 41 -6.96 -1.51 5.16
C VAL A 41 -8.09 -2.04 6.04
N ARG A 42 -7.81 -2.44 7.28
CA ARG A 42 -8.84 -2.90 8.25
C ARG A 42 -9.90 -1.83 8.50
N GLN A 43 -9.49 -0.56 8.65
CA GLN A 43 -10.41 0.57 8.85
C GLN A 43 -11.36 0.79 7.66
N THR A 44 -10.99 0.36 6.45
CA THR A 44 -11.87 0.41 5.27
C THR A 44 -12.90 -0.73 5.18
N GLY A 45 -12.83 -1.71 6.10
CA GLY A 45 -13.69 -2.90 6.06
C GLY A 45 -13.29 -3.94 4.99
N ARG A 46 -12.16 -3.73 4.27
CA ARG A 46 -11.65 -4.67 3.27
C ARG A 46 -10.69 -5.70 3.89
N PRO A 47 -10.51 -6.89 3.27
CA PRO A 47 -9.58 -7.91 3.78
C PRO A 47 -8.13 -7.40 3.85
N MET A 48 -7.45 -7.68 4.97
CA MET A 48 -6.06 -7.33 5.20
C MET A 48 -5.09 -8.19 4.38
N ASN A 49 -4.78 -7.77 3.14
CA ASN A 49 -3.82 -8.44 2.27
C ASN A 49 -2.95 -7.43 1.51
N LYS A 50 -1.89 -7.91 0.83
CA LYS A 50 -0.93 -7.06 0.10
C LYS A 50 -1.60 -6.28 -1.03
N GLU A 51 -2.55 -6.89 -1.74
CA GLU A 51 -3.26 -6.26 -2.85
C GLU A 51 -4.06 -5.05 -2.38
N ASN A 52 -4.88 -5.20 -1.34
CA ASN A 52 -5.65 -4.09 -0.76
C ASN A 52 -4.76 -3.04 -0.11
N ALA A 53 -3.62 -3.43 0.47
CA ALA A 53 -2.61 -2.49 0.96
C ALA A 53 -2.01 -1.66 -0.19
N LEU A 54 -1.71 -2.27 -1.34
CA LEU A 54 -1.24 -1.56 -2.52
C LEU A 54 -2.32 -0.64 -3.11
N LYS A 55 -3.58 -1.09 -3.17
CA LYS A 55 -4.72 -0.24 -3.59
C LYS A 55 -4.90 0.94 -2.64
N TYR A 56 -4.76 0.73 -1.33
CA TYR A 56 -4.79 1.81 -0.33
C TYR A 56 -3.64 2.79 -0.55
N TRP A 57 -2.41 2.28 -0.68
CA TRP A 57 -1.19 3.05 -0.91
C TRP A 57 -1.26 3.94 -2.15
N THR A 58 -1.85 3.42 -3.23
CA THR A 58 -2.02 4.13 -4.50
C THR A 58 -3.27 5.02 -4.55
N GLY A 59 -4.12 4.97 -3.52
CA GLY A 59 -5.40 5.68 -3.45
C GLY A 59 -6.52 5.05 -4.28
N GLN A 60 -6.28 3.91 -4.95
CA GLN A 60 -7.30 3.18 -5.70
C GLN A 60 -8.42 2.68 -4.79
N LEU A 61 -8.09 2.20 -3.58
CA LEU A 61 -9.08 1.65 -2.65
C LEU A 61 -10.14 2.68 -2.24
N GLN A 62 -9.72 3.92 -2.02
CA GLN A 62 -10.62 5.03 -1.66
C GLN A 62 -11.55 5.40 -2.81
N LYS A 63 -11.07 5.31 -4.06
CA LYS A 63 -11.90 5.52 -5.26
C LYS A 63 -12.98 4.44 -5.36
N GLU A 64 -12.60 3.17 -5.21
CA GLU A 64 -13.53 2.03 -5.26
C GLU A 64 -14.61 2.12 -4.17
N ILE A 65 -14.24 2.54 -2.94
CA ILE A 65 -15.19 2.76 -1.85
C ILE A 65 -16.16 3.88 -2.21
N LYS A 66 -15.65 5.05 -2.64
CA LYS A 66 -16.48 6.20 -2.99
C LYS A 66 -17.41 5.90 -4.17
N GLU A 67 -16.94 5.17 -5.17
CA GLU A 67 -17.76 4.72 -6.31
C GLU A 67 -18.87 3.75 -5.85
N SER A 68 -18.57 2.88 -4.89
CA SER A 68 -19.56 1.94 -4.33
C SER A 68 -20.62 2.66 -3.47
N GLU A 69 -20.29 3.78 -2.83
CA GLU A 69 -21.22 4.60 -2.04
C GLU A 69 -22.15 5.47 -2.90
N MET A 70 -21.83 5.68 -4.19
CA MET A 70 -22.64 6.46 -5.13
C MET A 70 -23.69 5.63 -5.89
N LEU A 71 -23.74 4.31 -5.66
CA LEU A 71 -24.68 3.36 -6.28
C LEU A 71 -25.76 2.96 -5.27
#